data_AF-S2S5C8-F1
#
_entry.id   AF-S2S5C8-F1
#
_cell.length_a   1.000
_cell.length_b   1.000
_cell.length_c   1.000
_cell.angle_alpha   90.00
_cell.angle_beta   90.00
_cell.angle_gamma   90.00
#
_symmetry.space_group_name_H-M   'P 1'
#
loop_
_entity.id
_entity.type
_entity.pdbx_description
1 polymer ?
#
loop_
_entity_poly.entity_id
_entity_poly.type
_entity_poly.pdbx_seq_one_letter_code
_entity_poly.pdbx_strand_id
1 'polypeptide(L)'
;MNLAGAQLTENELMRLTVSNIAQATSLPALIQEHGRWCCQRCGDRKPVQLPDGRFYCSACVSLGRLTNRDLLYRFEQPHRPVGDGLLTWHGTLTPAQQKASTALQTSVTAGADHLIWAVTGAGKTEMLFPTISQMVQQGKRVAIV
;
A
#
# COMPACT_ATOMS: atom_id res chain seq x y z
N MET A 1 10.66 -4.78 -17.64
CA MET A 1 10.13 -4.03 -16.48
C MET A 1 9.77 -5.04 -15.40
N ASN A 2 10.20 -4.86 -14.15
CA ASN A 2 9.76 -5.71 -13.05
C ASN A 2 8.39 -5.22 -12.59
N LEU A 3 7.36 -6.05 -12.75
CA LEU A 3 5.98 -5.72 -12.39
C LEU A 3 5.57 -6.38 -11.06
N ALA A 4 6.46 -7.06 -10.35
CA ALA A 4 6.11 -7.75 -9.11
C ALA A 4 5.46 -6.79 -8.11
N GLY A 5 4.24 -7.13 -7.67
CA GLY A 5 3.43 -6.34 -6.74
C GLY A 5 2.58 -5.26 -7.40
N ALA A 6 2.73 -5.04 -8.71
CA ALA A 6 1.90 -4.11 -9.46
C ALA A 6 0.49 -4.66 -9.63
N GLN A 7 -0.48 -3.76 -9.59
CA GLN A 7 -1.85 -4.03 -9.98
C GLN A 7 -2.29 -2.95 -10.97
N LEU A 8 -2.48 -3.35 -12.22
CA LEU A 8 -2.63 -2.43 -13.35
C LEU A 8 -3.97 -2.63 -14.04
N THR A 9 -4.48 -1.58 -14.65
CA THR A 9 -5.58 -1.61 -15.62
C THR A 9 -5.08 -2.03 -16.99
N GLU A 10 -6.01 -2.41 -17.87
CA GLU A 10 -5.72 -2.68 -19.28
C GLU A 10 -5.02 -1.47 -19.95
N ASN A 11 -5.52 -0.26 -19.69
CA ASN A 11 -4.92 0.97 -20.21
C ASN A 11 -3.48 1.20 -19.71
N GLU A 12 -3.21 0.91 -18.43
CA GLU A 12 -1.85 1.01 -17.87
C GLU A 12 -0.92 -0.05 -18.48
N LEU A 13 -1.39 -1.27 -18.70
CA LEU A 13 -0.61 -2.33 -19.38
C LEU A 13 -0.22 -1.93 -20.82
N MET A 14 -1.19 -1.41 -21.59
CA MET A 14 -0.95 -0.95 -22.96
C MET A 14 0.10 0.17 -23.00
N ARG A 15 0.00 1.15 -22.08
CA ARG A 15 0.97 2.26 -21.97
C ARG A 15 2.38 1.80 -21.61
N LEU A 16 2.49 0.77 -20.76
CA LEU A 16 3.78 0.22 -20.33
C LEU A 16 4.36 -0.78 -21.32
N THR A 17 3.71 -1.04 -22.46
CA THR A 17 4.14 -2.00 -23.48
C THR A 17 4.40 -3.40 -22.91
N VAL A 18 3.61 -3.80 -21.91
CA VAL A 18 3.74 -5.11 -21.26
C VAL A 18 3.18 -6.17 -22.20
N SER A 19 4.08 -6.84 -22.92
CA SER A 19 3.74 -7.85 -23.93
C SER A 19 3.41 -9.23 -23.35
N ASN A 20 3.80 -9.51 -22.10
CA ASN A 20 3.53 -10.78 -21.44
C ASN A 20 2.72 -10.59 -20.16
N ILE A 21 1.39 -10.69 -20.28
CA ILE A 21 0.44 -10.66 -19.17
C ILE A 21 0.15 -12.06 -18.59
N ALA A 22 0.77 -13.12 -19.11
CA ALA A 22 0.49 -14.49 -18.67
C ALA A 22 0.86 -14.74 -17.19
N GLN A 23 1.74 -13.90 -16.63
CA GLN A 23 2.12 -13.93 -15.21
C GLN A 23 1.18 -13.13 -14.31
N ALA A 24 0.22 -12.39 -14.90
CA ALA A 24 -0.76 -11.61 -14.14
C ALA A 24 -2.00 -12.45 -13.83
N THR A 25 -2.49 -12.29 -12.60
CA THR A 25 -3.82 -12.75 -12.22
C THR A 25 -4.83 -11.66 -12.56
N SER A 26 -5.85 -12.01 -13.35
CA SER A 26 -6.95 -11.09 -13.69
C SER A 26 -8.01 -11.09 -12.60
N LEU A 27 -8.42 -9.91 -12.16
CA LEU A 27 -9.35 -9.69 -11.05
C LEU A 27 -10.40 -8.64 -11.45
N PRO A 28 -11.69 -8.79 -11.06
CA PRO A 28 -12.67 -7.71 -11.24
C PRO A 28 -12.24 -6.44 -10.51
N ALA A 29 -12.40 -5.27 -11.11
CA ALA A 29 -12.02 -4.02 -10.45
C ALA A 29 -12.91 -3.71 -9.24
N LEU A 30 -14.19 -4.05 -9.30
CA LEU A 30 -15.13 -3.96 -8.19
C LEU A 30 -15.79 -5.33 -7.96
N ILE A 31 -15.95 -5.70 -6.69
CA ILE A 31 -16.64 -6.92 -6.24
C ILE A 31 -17.76 -6.56 -5.27
N GLN A 32 -18.76 -7.43 -5.14
CA GLN A 32 -19.78 -7.29 -4.10
C GLN A 32 -19.42 -8.17 -2.90
N GLU A 33 -19.26 -7.53 -1.74
CA GLU A 33 -19.09 -8.21 -0.45
C GLU A 33 -20.26 -7.80 0.46
N HIS A 34 -21.00 -8.78 0.99
CA HIS A 34 -22.15 -8.53 1.89
C HIS A 34 -23.15 -7.48 1.34
N GLY A 35 -23.43 -7.52 0.03
CA GLY A 35 -24.36 -6.59 -0.63
C GLY A 35 -23.80 -5.18 -0.88
N ARG A 36 -22.51 -4.93 -0.63
CA ARG A 36 -21.86 -3.64 -0.90
C ARG A 36 -20.74 -3.79 -1.92
N TRP A 37 -20.65 -2.84 -2.85
CA TRP A 37 -19.54 -2.79 -3.79
C TRP A 37 -18.23 -2.39 -3.08
N CYS A 38 -17.15 -3.08 -3.40
CA CYS A 38 -15.80 -2.87 -2.88
C CYS A 38 -14.81 -2.79 -4.05
N CYS A 39 -13.98 -1.75 -4.07
CA CYS A 39 -12.93 -1.58 -5.08
C CYS A 39 -11.71 -2.45 -4.73
N GLN A 40 -11.32 -3.34 -5.63
CA GLN A 40 -10.14 -4.20 -5.43
C GLN A 40 -8.79 -3.48 -5.65
N ARG A 41 -8.81 -2.19 -6.04
CA ARG A 41 -7.59 -1.35 -6.12
C ARG A 41 -7.28 -0.61 -4.83
N CYS A 42 -8.24 0.14 -4.29
CA CYS A 42 -8.02 0.99 -3.11
C CYS A 42 -8.73 0.51 -1.84
N GLY A 43 -9.60 -0.51 -1.94
CA GLY A 43 -10.41 -1.00 -0.82
C GLY A 43 -11.62 -0.13 -0.47
N ASP A 44 -11.90 0.95 -1.21
CA ASP A 44 -13.07 1.79 -0.96
C ASP A 44 -14.38 1.00 -1.14
N ARG A 45 -15.29 1.17 -0.18
CA ARG A 45 -16.60 0.50 -0.10
C ARG A 45 -17.77 1.42 -0.45
N LYS A 46 -17.47 2.62 -0.99
CA LYS A 46 -18.46 3.60 -1.44
C LYS A 46 -18.43 3.89 -2.96
N PRO A 47 -18.44 2.88 -3.85
CA PRO A 47 -18.64 3.12 -5.29
C PRO A 47 -19.94 3.87 -5.59
N VAL A 48 -19.88 4.72 -6.61
CA VAL A 48 -21.00 5.56 -7.05
C VAL A 48 -21.64 4.94 -8.29
N GLN A 49 -22.97 4.93 -8.35
CA GLN A 49 -23.70 4.44 -9.51
C GLN A 49 -23.70 5.45 -10.65
N LEU A 50 -23.42 4.98 -11.87
CA LEU A 50 -23.52 5.74 -13.11
C LEU A 50 -24.96 5.66 -13.67
N PRO A 51 -25.39 6.62 -14.51
CA PRO A 51 -26.71 6.62 -15.12
C PRO A 51 -27.04 5.36 -15.94
N ASP A 52 -26.03 4.66 -16.44
CA ASP A 52 -26.17 3.42 -17.20
C ASP A 52 -26.20 2.15 -16.34
N GLY A 53 -26.33 2.30 -15.02
CA GLY A 53 -26.43 1.22 -14.05
C GLY A 53 -25.09 0.62 -13.63
N ARG A 54 -23.95 1.03 -14.22
CA ARG A 54 -22.62 0.62 -13.74
C ARG A 54 -22.29 1.29 -12.41
N PHE A 55 -21.31 0.75 -11.70
CA PHE A 55 -20.73 1.37 -10.52
C PHE A 55 -19.28 1.73 -10.80
N TYR A 56 -18.80 2.85 -10.27
CA TYR A 56 -17.40 3.23 -10.37
C TYR A 56 -16.81 3.67 -9.03
N CYS A 57 -15.51 3.47 -8.87
CA CYS A 57 -14.76 3.88 -7.68
C CYS A 57 -14.36 5.36 -7.78
N SER A 58 -14.99 6.22 -6.98
CA SER A 58 -14.69 7.66 -6.95
C SER A 58 -13.27 7.95 -6.44
N ALA A 59 -12.79 7.16 -5.47
CA ALA A 59 -11.43 7.28 -4.91
C ALA A 59 -10.31 6.98 -5.92
N CYS A 60 -10.59 6.23 -7.00
CA CYS A 60 -9.59 5.87 -8.01
C CYS A 60 -9.62 6.80 -9.23
N VAL A 61 -10.53 7.78 -9.32
CA VAL A 61 -10.73 8.58 -10.53
C VAL A 61 -9.44 9.27 -11.00
N SER A 62 -8.66 9.84 -10.08
CA SER A 62 -7.37 10.48 -10.39
C SER A 62 -6.31 9.51 -10.90
N LEU A 63 -6.41 8.23 -10.54
CA LEU A 63 -5.51 7.16 -10.95
C LEU A 63 -6.02 6.41 -12.21
N GLY A 64 -7.16 6.80 -12.75
CA GLY A 64 -7.90 6.05 -13.77
C GLY A 64 -9.18 5.45 -13.21
N ARG A 65 -10.32 5.92 -13.71
CA ARG A 65 -11.65 5.46 -13.32
C ARG A 65 -11.77 3.95 -13.51
N LEU A 66 -12.16 3.26 -12.43
CA LEU A 66 -12.51 1.85 -12.41
C LEU A 66 -14.00 1.67 -12.24
N THR A 67 -14.59 0.83 -13.06
CA THR A 67 -16.00 0.43 -13.03
C THR A 67 -16.14 -1.06 -12.70
N ASN A 68 -17.35 -1.49 -12.33
CA ASN A 68 -17.66 -2.89 -12.11
C ASN A 68 -17.58 -3.78 -13.38
N ARG A 69 -17.21 -3.21 -14.54
CA ARG A 69 -16.92 -3.95 -15.77
C ARG A 69 -15.42 -4.03 -16.09
N ASP A 70 -14.58 -3.29 -15.36
CA ASP A 70 -13.14 -3.26 -15.63
C ASP A 70 -12.43 -4.41 -14.92
N LEU A 71 -11.28 -4.79 -15.48
CA LEU A 71 -10.37 -5.78 -14.90
C LEU A 71 -9.10 -5.10 -14.39
N LEU A 72 -8.52 -5.72 -13.37
CA LEU A 72 -7.22 -5.41 -12.81
C LEU A 72 -6.31 -6.62 -13.02
N TYR A 73 -5.08 -6.35 -13.43
CA TYR A 73 -4.06 -7.34 -13.69
C TYR A 73 -3.03 -7.23 -12.58
N ARG A 74 -3.09 -8.18 -11.64
CA ARG A 74 -2.22 -8.25 -10.47
C ARG A 74 -1.04 -9.16 -10.77
N PHE A 75 0.16 -8.62 -10.63
CA PHE A 75 1.39 -9.36 -10.70
C PHE A 75 1.81 -9.70 -9.27
N GLU A 76 1.84 -10.99 -8.95
CA GLU A 76 2.21 -11.43 -7.62
C GLU A 76 3.62 -10.96 -7.26
N GLN A 77 3.76 -10.37 -6.08
CA GLN A 77 5.07 -10.17 -5.48
C GLN A 77 5.33 -11.36 -4.57
N PRO A 78 6.26 -12.27 -4.92
CA PRO A 78 6.61 -13.33 -4.00
C PRO A 78 7.04 -12.69 -2.69
N HIS A 79 6.50 -13.20 -1.58
CA HIS A 79 6.96 -12.83 -0.25
C HIS A 79 8.41 -13.31 -0.16
N ARG A 80 9.33 -12.38 -0.39
CA ARG A 80 10.75 -12.62 -0.11
C ARG A 80 10.92 -12.38 1.38
N PRO A 81 11.66 -13.24 2.09
CA PRO A 81 12.15 -12.87 3.41
C PRO A 81 12.90 -11.56 3.22
N VAL A 82 12.30 -10.48 3.68
CA VAL A 82 13.01 -9.24 3.92
C VAL A 82 14.04 -9.61 5.01
N GLY A 83 15.28 -9.10 4.90
CA GLY A 83 16.39 -9.53 5.76
C GLY A 83 16.06 -9.54 7.26
N ASP A 84 17.03 -9.91 8.09
CA ASP A 84 16.92 -9.99 9.56
C ASP A 84 16.53 -8.69 10.30
N GLY A 85 16.16 -7.64 9.58
CA GLY A 85 15.78 -6.33 10.09
C GLY A 85 16.95 -5.54 10.65
N LEU A 86 18.18 -5.95 10.37
CA LEU A 86 19.35 -5.17 10.76
C LEU A 86 19.32 -3.80 10.07
N LEU A 87 19.43 -2.77 10.90
CA LEU A 87 19.58 -1.40 10.43
C LEU A 87 21.06 -1.17 10.08
N THR A 88 21.32 -0.69 8.86
CA THR A 88 22.62 -0.14 8.48
C THR A 88 22.87 1.24 9.09
N TRP A 89 21.84 1.87 9.65
CA TRP A 89 21.95 3.10 10.40
C TRP A 89 22.44 2.80 11.82
N HIS A 90 23.59 3.38 12.17
CA HIS A 90 24.25 3.18 13.47
C HIS A 90 24.17 4.39 14.40
N GLY A 91 23.28 5.35 14.10
CA GLY A 91 23.07 6.51 14.96
C GLY A 91 22.33 6.16 16.24
N THR A 92 22.27 7.12 17.16
CA THR A 92 21.53 7.00 18.42
C THR A 92 20.43 8.04 18.44
N LEU A 93 19.20 7.61 18.74
CA LEU A 93 18.09 8.53 18.93
C LEU A 93 18.33 9.38 20.18
N THR A 94 18.07 10.68 20.08
CA THR A 94 17.96 11.55 21.27
C THR A 94 16.83 11.06 22.18
N PRO A 95 16.81 11.42 23.47
CA PRO A 95 15.74 10.98 24.38
C PRO A 95 14.32 11.31 23.89
N ALA A 96 14.14 12.46 23.26
CA ALA A 96 12.85 12.87 22.69
C ALA A 96 12.47 12.03 21.45
N GLN A 97 13.42 11.78 20.56
CA GLN A 97 13.23 10.90 19.40
C GLN A 97 12.91 9.47 19.84
N GLN A 98 13.62 8.94 20.85
CA GLN A 98 13.40 7.60 21.38
C GLN A 98 11.99 7.47 21.95
N LYS A 99 11.52 8.46 22.73
CA LYS A 99 10.15 8.48 23.26
C LYS A 99 9.11 8.43 22.14
N ALA A 100 9.29 9.24 21.08
CA ALA A 100 8.39 9.26 19.94
C ALA A 100 8.42 7.93 19.15
N SER A 101 9.62 7.39 18.92
CA SER A 101 9.83 6.13 18.21
C SER A 101 9.19 4.94 18.95
N THR A 102 9.37 4.87 20.28
CA THR A 102 8.72 3.83 21.10
C THR A 102 7.19 3.96 21.09
N ALA A 103 6.64 5.18 21.17
CA ALA A 103 5.19 5.38 21.07
C ALA A 103 4.62 4.97 19.70
N LEU A 104 5.37 5.23 18.61
CA LEU A 104 5.04 4.74 17.28
C LEU A 104 5.03 3.21 17.24
N GLN A 105 6.07 2.54 17.76
CA GLN A 105 6.14 1.07 17.80
C GLN A 105 4.95 0.46 18.53
N THR A 106 4.56 1.01 19.68
CA THR A 106 3.38 0.56 20.44
C THR A 106 2.10 0.69 19.61
N SER A 107 1.90 1.85 18.97
CA SER A 107 0.69 2.13 18.19
C SER A 107 0.57 1.20 16.97
N VAL A 108 1.65 1.05 16.21
CA VAL A 108 1.70 0.17 15.03
C VAL A 108 1.52 -1.29 15.43
N THR A 109 2.08 -1.72 16.56
CA THR A 109 1.89 -3.09 17.08
C THR A 109 0.42 -3.34 17.45
N ALA A 110 -0.28 -2.32 17.95
CA ALA A 110 -1.71 -2.36 18.22
C ALA A 110 -2.60 -2.18 16.96
N GLY A 111 -2.02 -1.96 15.78
CA GLY A 111 -2.77 -1.70 14.55
C GLY A 111 -3.46 -0.32 14.53
N ALA A 112 -2.95 0.64 15.29
CA ALA A 112 -3.49 1.98 15.41
C ALA A 112 -2.66 3.02 14.65
N ASP A 113 -3.34 4.05 14.14
CA ASP A 113 -2.70 5.21 13.51
C ASP A 113 -1.90 6.03 14.55
N HIS A 114 -0.78 6.61 14.12
CA HIS A 114 0.09 7.42 14.99
C HIS A 114 0.61 8.68 14.27
N LEU A 115 0.53 9.83 14.93
CA LEU A 115 1.04 11.10 14.43
C LEU A 115 2.34 11.48 15.15
N ILE A 116 3.46 11.49 14.43
CA ILE A 116 4.70 12.10 14.92
C ILE A 116 4.67 13.60 14.63
N TRP A 117 4.44 14.40 15.67
CA TRP A 117 4.54 15.85 15.57
C TRP A 117 5.98 16.31 15.87
N ALA A 118 6.68 16.79 14.84
CA ALA A 118 8.02 17.34 15.02
C ALA A 118 8.39 18.37 13.93
N VAL A 119 9.24 19.34 14.31
CA VAL A 119 9.77 20.37 13.41
C VAL A 119 10.67 19.79 12.30
N THR A 120 11.02 20.61 11.31
CA THR A 120 12.03 20.25 10.30
C THR A 120 13.40 20.03 10.96
N GLY A 121 14.17 19.06 10.48
CA GLY A 121 15.48 18.72 11.07
C GLY A 121 15.44 17.93 12.38
N ALA A 122 14.26 17.66 12.96
CA ALA A 122 14.14 16.91 14.22
C ALA A 122 14.47 15.40 14.10
N GLY A 123 14.81 14.90 12.91
CA GLY A 123 15.10 13.49 12.67
C GLY A 123 13.87 12.58 12.61
N LYS A 124 12.78 13.03 11.96
CA LYS A 124 11.54 12.24 11.82
C LYS A 124 11.79 10.90 11.13
N THR A 125 12.68 10.86 10.16
CA THR A 125 13.02 9.64 9.41
C THR A 125 13.69 8.62 10.32
N GLU A 126 14.67 9.05 11.12
CA GLU A 126 15.39 8.21 12.07
C GLU A 126 14.45 7.64 13.14
N MET A 127 13.44 8.41 13.58
CA MET A 127 12.41 7.92 14.49
C MET A 127 11.60 6.74 13.91
N LEU A 128 11.50 6.60 12.58
CA LEU A 128 10.78 5.49 11.94
C LEU A 128 11.59 4.18 11.94
N PHE A 129 12.93 4.25 11.92
CA PHE A 129 13.78 3.08 11.67
C PHE A 129 13.53 1.91 12.64
N PRO A 130 13.38 2.12 13.97
CA PRO A 130 13.08 1.01 14.89
C PRO A 130 11.74 0.32 14.57
N THR A 131 10.73 1.09 14.17
CA THR A 131 9.43 0.52 13.77
C THR A 131 9.53 -0.25 12.46
N ILE A 132 10.24 0.30 11.47
CA ILE A 132 10.46 -0.36 10.18
C ILE A 132 11.20 -1.69 10.38
N SER A 133 12.30 -1.68 11.15
CA SER A 133 13.08 -2.88 11.50
C SER A 133 12.19 -3.94 12.14
N GLN A 134 11.42 -3.58 13.16
CA GLN A 134 10.49 -4.49 13.83
C GLN A 134 9.45 -5.09 12.87
N MET A 135 8.83 -4.28 12.01
CA MET A 135 7.81 -4.77 11.06
C MET A 135 8.43 -5.72 10.04
N VAL A 136 9.64 -5.42 9.56
CA VAL A 136 10.41 -6.27 8.65
C VAL A 136 10.74 -7.62 9.29
N GLN A 137 11.22 -7.64 10.54
CA GLN A 137 11.48 -8.88 11.30
C GLN A 137 10.24 -9.75 11.48
N GLN A 138 9.07 -9.13 11.55
CA GLN A 138 7.77 -9.82 11.61
C GLN A 138 7.27 -10.30 10.23
N GLY A 139 8.07 -10.15 9.18
CA GLY A 139 7.68 -10.51 7.81
C GLY A 139 6.60 -9.59 7.21
N LYS A 140 6.36 -8.41 7.79
CA LYS A 140 5.41 -7.44 7.26
C LYS A 140 6.05 -6.60 6.15
N ARG A 141 5.20 -5.96 5.35
CA ARG A 141 5.60 -5.02 4.29
C ARG A 141 5.45 -3.59 4.79
N VAL A 142 6.44 -2.74 4.49
CA VAL A 142 6.44 -1.32 4.86
C VAL A 142 6.57 -0.48 3.60
N ALA A 143 5.73 0.54 3.47
CA ALA A 143 5.83 1.57 2.44
C ALA A 143 6.24 2.89 3.11
N ILE A 144 7.16 3.61 2.48
CA ILE A 144 7.56 4.96 2.85
C ILE A 144 7.24 5.83 1.63
N VAL A 145 6.46 6.89 1.83
CA VAL A 145 5.93 7.76 0.77
C VAL A 145 6.43 9.18 0.91
#